data_AF-A0A7C7E4Z8-F1
#
_entry.id   AF-A0A7C7E4Z8-F1
#
_cell.length_a   1.000
_cell.length_b   1.000
_cell.length_c   1.000
_cell.angle_alpha   90.00
_cell.angle_beta   90.00
_cell.angle_gamma   90.00
#
_symmetry.space_group_name_H-M   'P 1'
#
loop_
_entity.id
_entity.type
_entity.pdbx_description
1 polymer ?
#
loop_
_entity_poly.entity_id
_entity_poly.type
_entity_poly.pdbx_seq_one_letter_code
_entity_poly.pdbx_strand_id
1 'polypeptide(L)' 'MIKDDEKLKLEIARELGLLDKIQAGGWKSLSAKETGRIGGIISRKKKSKAV' A
#
# COMPACT_ATOMS: atom_id res chain seq x y z
N MET A 1 -13.08 -9.33 11.29
CA MET A 1 -12.97 -7.89 10.94
C MET A 1 -11.72 -7.69 10.09
N ILE A 2 -11.84 -7.80 8.77
CA ILE A 2 -10.69 -7.77 7.87
C ILE A 2 -10.40 -6.30 7.50
N LYS A 3 -9.51 -5.74 8.31
CA LYS A 3 -8.70 -4.52 8.17
C LYS A 3 -8.84 -3.77 6.84
N ASP A 4 -9.54 -2.63 6.87
CA ASP A 4 -9.53 -1.57 5.84
C ASP A 4 -8.12 -1.23 5.32
N ASP A 5 -7.12 -1.38 6.17
CA ASP A 5 -5.71 -1.19 5.83
C ASP A 5 -5.25 -2.02 4.64
N GLU A 6 -5.61 -3.30 4.58
CA GLU A 6 -5.10 -4.21 3.54
C GLU A 6 -5.67 -3.86 2.17
N LYS A 7 -6.96 -3.53 2.14
CA LYS A 7 -7.67 -3.03 0.96
C LYS A 7 -7.03 -1.73 0.46
N LEU A 8 -6.76 -0.80 1.38
CA LEU A 8 -6.07 0.46 1.08
C LEU A 8 -4.67 0.22 0.51
N LYS A 9 -3.88 -0.72 1.05
CA LYS A 9 -2.56 -1.01 0.51
C LYS A 9 -2.64 -1.51 -0.93
N LEU A 10 -3.61 -2.38 -1.22
CA LEU A 10 -3.82 -2.94 -2.55
C LEU A 10 -4.33 -1.88 -3.53
N GLU A 11 -5.25 -1.01 -3.11
CA GLU A 11 -5.69 0.14 -3.94
C GLU A 11 -4.51 1.05 -4.30
N ILE A 12 -3.70 1.45 -3.32
CA ILE A 12 -2.57 2.35 -3.55
C ILE A 12 -1.51 1.65 -4.42
N ALA A 13 -1.24 0.36 -4.16
CA ALA A 13 -0.37 -0.43 -5.01
C ALA A 13 -0.88 -0.50 -6.46
N ARG A 14 -2.19 -0.64 -6.65
CA ARG A 14 -2.84 -0.65 -7.97
C ARG A 14 -2.70 0.69 -8.67
N GLU A 15 -2.95 1.78 -7.96
CA GLU A 15 -2.87 3.15 -8.48
C GLU A 15 -1.42 3.51 -8.88
N LEU A 16 -0.44 2.97 -8.15
CA LEU A 16 1.00 3.13 -8.45
C LEU A 16 1.53 2.15 -9.50
N GLY A 17 0.72 1.20 -10.00
CA GLY A 17 1.17 0.16 -10.93
C GLY A 17 2.09 -0.91 -10.30
N LEU A 18 2.12 -0.98 -8.98
CA LEU A 18 2.94 -1.91 -8.19
C LEU A 18 2.19 -3.18 -7.80
N LEU A 19 0.88 -3.23 -8.04
CA LEU A 19 0.03 -4.38 -7.74
C LEU A 19 0.53 -5.64 -8.45
N ASP A 20 0.93 -5.52 -9.71
CA ASP A 20 1.39 -6.65 -10.52
C ASP A 20 2.67 -7.26 -9.93
N LYS A 21 3.62 -6.41 -9.52
CA LYS A 21 4.84 -6.84 -8.80
C LYS A 21 4.52 -7.51 -7.46
N ILE A 22 3.55 -6.99 -6.70
CA ILE A 22 3.13 -7.60 -5.43
C ILE A 22 2.44 -8.95 -5.69
N GLN A 23 1.63 -9.08 -6.73
CA GLN A 23 1.01 -10.36 -7.06
C GLN A 23 2.02 -11.39 -7.58
N ALA A 24 2.99 -10.94 -8.37
CA ALA A 24 4.03 -11.80 -8.94
C ALA A 24 5.12 -12.21 -7.92
N GLY A 25 5.57 -11.30 -7.07
CA GLY A 25 6.72 -11.50 -6.19
C GLY A 25 6.49 -11.14 -4.70
N GLY A 26 5.30 -10.66 -4.35
CA GLY A 26 4.97 -10.18 -3.02
C GLY A 26 5.56 -8.80 -2.70
N TRP A 27 5.27 -8.30 -1.51
CA TRP A 27 5.79 -7.03 -0.99
C TRP A 27 7.32 -6.95 -0.92
N LYS A 28 7.98 -8.11 -0.83
CA LYS A 28 9.44 -8.26 -0.83
C LYS A 28 10.08 -8.02 -2.21
N SER A 29 9.29 -8.05 -3.28
CA SER A 29 9.75 -7.77 -4.65
C SER A 29 9.80 -6.27 -4.96
N LEU A 30 9.13 -5.45 -4.13
CA LEU A 30 9.18 -4.00 -4.23
C LEU A 30 10.43 -3.43 -3.57
N SER A 31 10.96 -2.36 -4.16
CA SER A 31 12.05 -1.61 -3.56
C SER A 31 11.58 -0.85 -2.32
N ALA A 32 12.50 -0.56 -1.39
CA ALA A 32 12.20 0.25 -0.20
C ALA A 32 11.54 1.60 -0.52
N LYS A 33 11.86 2.20 -1.68
CA LYS A 33 11.21 3.42 -2.18
C LYS A 33 9.74 3.20 -2.57
N GLU A 34 9.43 2.08 -3.23
CA GLU A 34 8.09 1.73 -3.69
C GLU A 34 7.19 1.37 -2.50
N THR A 35 7.65 0.45 -1.66
CA THR A 35 6.94 0.02 -0.44
C THR A 35 6.80 1.17 0.56
N GLY A 36 7.82 2.02 0.69
CA GLY A 36 7.81 3.21 1.54
C GLY A 36 6.81 4.26 1.09
N ARG A 37 6.65 4.48 -0.23
CA ARG A 37 5.60 5.35 -0.77
C ARG A 37 4.20 4.84 -0.41
N ILE A 38 3.95 3.54 -0.60
CA ILE A 38 2.66 2.92 -0.25
C ILE A 38 2.39 3.09 1.25
N GLY A 39 3.37 2.76 2.10
CA GLY A 39 3.27 2.91 3.56
C GLY A 39 3.01 4.35 4.01
N GLY A 40 3.68 5.32 3.38
CA GLY A 40 3.49 6.75 3.66
C GLY A 40 2.08 7.24 3.32
N ILE A 41 1.53 6.82 2.18
CA ILE A 41 0.16 7.18 1.76
C ILE A 41 -0.87 6.57 2.71
N ILE A 42 -0.71 5.31 3.10
CA ILE A 42 -1.59 4.65 4.08
C ILE A 42 -1.56 5.40 5.41
N SER A 43 -0.36 5.69 5.92
CA SER A 43 -0.18 6.41 7.19
C SER A 43 -0.83 7.80 7.15
N ARG A 44 -0.73 8.50 6.01
CA ARG A 44 -1.38 9.79 5.80
C ARG A 44 -2.91 9.67 5.74
N LYS A 45 -3.47 8.71 4.99
CA LYS A 45 -4.93 8.45 4.96
C LYS A 45 -5.47 8.05 6.33
N LYS A 46 -4.73 7.23 7.10
CA LYS A 46 -5.09 6.86 8.47
C LYS A 46 -5.11 8.05 9.41
N LYS A 47 -4.10 8.93 9.36
CA LYS A 47 -4.09 10.18 10.14
C LYS A 47 -5.26 11.09 9.76
N SER A 48 -5.57 11.24 8.47
CA SER A 48 -6.68 12.10 8.04
C SER A 48 -8.07 11.57 8.41
N LYS A 49 -8.26 10.26 8.56
CA LYS A 49 -9.53 9.67 9.04
C LYS A 49 -9.69 9.69 10.57
N ALA A 50 -8.62 10.00 11.31
CA ALA A 50 -8.64 10.05 12.77
C ALA A 50 -8.93 11.47 13.32
N VAL A 51 -9.27 12.43 12.44
CA VAL A 51 -9.63 13.81 12.79
C VAL A 51 -11.12 14.04 12.66
#